data_AF-A0AAW4ILG0-F1
#
_entry.id   AF-A0AAW4ILG0-F1
#
_cell.length_a   1.000
_cell.length_b   1.000
_cell.length_c   1.000
_cell.angle_alpha   90.00
_cell.angle_beta   90.00
_cell.angle_gamma   90.00
#
_symmetry.space_group_name_H-M   'P 1'
#
loop_
_entity.id
_entity.type
_entity.pdbx_description
1 polymer ?
#
loop_
_entity_poly.entity_id
_entity_poly.type
_entity_poly.pdbx_seq_one_letter_code
_entity_poly.pdbx_strand_id
1 'polypeptide(L)'
;MRQQRGFTLLELLLAMAIFAMLAVAGWQVFDSVSKSRERAQRHADDLAVLQYAYLQLQQDMGQVIAYQASEASTTDDLTNNSSTDPQATLPPPQPFMSVDGESVSFVRFADPDPRYQSSASVQRIAYVFANDQLIRRQYYTIHSMNGESPSLDSVLLKGVSAGRWQALIPEPSDQFPNTEGGRLDASANQTSRVANTANTQAKITLLPEGMAVSFTYQDMPITWQWALAPKSLAVGSFKTANTVNDGNSNNDDNGGAQNDDAGGGV
;
A
#
# COMPACT_ATOMS: atom_id res chain seq x y z
N MET A 1 -94.72 18.56 -18.71
CA MET A 1 -93.86 17.59 -19.41
C MET A 1 -92.56 18.29 -19.77
N ARG A 2 -91.40 17.87 -19.22
CA ARG A 2 -90.10 18.50 -19.51
C ARG A 2 -89.52 17.89 -20.78
N GLN A 3 -89.15 18.72 -21.75
CA GLN A 3 -88.49 18.29 -22.98
C GLN A 3 -87.05 17.86 -22.67
N GLN A 4 -86.69 16.61 -22.98
CA GLN A 4 -85.32 16.13 -22.94
C GLN A 4 -84.57 16.68 -24.16
N ARG A 5 -83.54 17.50 -23.91
CA ARG A 5 -82.59 17.93 -24.94
C ARG A 5 -81.58 16.79 -25.15
N GLY A 6 -81.51 16.26 -26.37
CA GLY A 6 -80.53 15.25 -26.77
C GLY A 6 -79.13 15.84 -26.93
N PHE A 7 -78.12 14.99 -26.71
CA PHE A 7 -76.70 15.33 -26.85
C PHE A 7 -76.39 15.75 -28.30
N THR A 8 -75.66 16.86 -28.49
CA THR A 8 -75.23 17.26 -29.84
C THR A 8 -73.92 16.56 -30.21
N LEU A 9 -73.72 16.28 -31.50
CA LEU A 9 -72.47 15.71 -32.00
C LEU A 9 -71.25 16.60 -31.66
N LEU A 10 -71.46 17.92 -31.65
CA LEU A 10 -70.43 18.91 -31.30
C LEU A 10 -69.98 18.77 -29.85
N GLU A 11 -70.92 18.53 -28.93
CA GLU A 11 -70.63 18.38 -27.50
C GLU A 11 -69.78 17.13 -27.21
N LEU A 12 -70.06 16.03 -27.91
CA LEU A 12 -69.25 14.81 -27.82
C LEU A 12 -67.85 15.03 -28.40
N LEU A 13 -67.76 15.70 -29.55
CA LEU A 13 -66.48 15.98 -30.20
C LEU A 13 -65.61 16.89 -29.33
N LEU A 14 -66.20 17.96 -28.77
CA LEU A 14 -65.50 18.86 -27.87
C LEU A 14 -65.03 18.13 -26.60
N ALA A 15 -65.89 17.29 -26.01
CA ALA A 15 -65.53 16.50 -24.83
C ALA A 15 -64.37 15.54 -25.13
N MET A 16 -64.39 14.85 -26.26
CA MET A 16 -63.30 13.96 -26.68
C MET A 16 -62.01 14.73 -26.98
N ALA A 17 -62.10 15.91 -27.60
CA ALA A 17 -60.94 16.74 -27.89
C ALA A 17 -60.25 17.21 -26.60
N ILE A 18 -61.03 17.73 -25.63
CA ILE A 18 -60.49 18.15 -24.33
C ILE A 18 -59.93 16.95 -23.56
N PHE A 19 -60.65 15.83 -23.54
CA PHE A 19 -60.19 14.62 -22.87
C PHE A 19 -58.88 14.10 -23.47
N ALA A 20 -58.77 14.06 -24.80
CA ALA A 20 -57.53 13.67 -25.49
C ALA A 20 -56.37 14.61 -25.14
N MET A 21 -56.60 15.93 -25.10
CA MET A 21 -55.57 16.90 -24.69
C MET A 21 -55.13 16.69 -23.24
N LEU A 22 -56.07 16.48 -22.31
CA LEU A 22 -55.75 16.21 -20.91
C LEU A 22 -54.98 14.90 -20.74
N ALA A 23 -55.36 13.85 -21.47
CA ALA A 23 -54.64 12.58 -21.46
C ALA A 23 -53.18 12.74 -21.95
N VAL A 24 -52.97 13.49 -23.04
CA VAL A 24 -51.62 13.78 -23.57
C VAL A 24 -50.82 14.64 -22.58
N ALA A 25 -51.42 15.67 -22.00
CA ALA A 25 -50.76 16.52 -21.00
C ALA A 25 -50.33 15.72 -19.76
N GLY A 26 -51.21 14.84 -19.26
CA GLY A 26 -50.89 13.94 -18.15
C GLY A 26 -49.72 12.99 -18.48
N TRP A 27 -49.70 12.43 -19.69
CA TRP A 27 -48.61 11.58 -20.15
C TRP A 27 -47.27 12.33 -20.21
N GLN A 28 -47.24 13.56 -20.70
CA GLN A 28 -46.02 14.37 -20.78
C GLN A 28 -45.42 14.66 -19.40
N VAL A 29 -46.26 14.97 -18.40
CA VAL A 29 -45.80 15.18 -17.02
C VAL A 29 -45.21 13.89 -16.47
N PHE A 30 -45.89 12.76 -16.65
CA PHE A 30 -45.40 11.46 -16.19
C PHE A 30 -44.06 11.09 -16.84
N ASP A 31 -43.93 11.27 -18.16
CA ASP A 31 -42.69 11.01 -18.89
C ASP A 31 -41.54 11.91 -18.42
N SER A 32 -41.81 13.20 -18.19
CA SER A 32 -40.83 14.15 -17.64
C SER A 32 -40.34 13.72 -16.26
N VAL A 33 -41.25 13.34 -15.35
CA VAL A 33 -40.90 12.85 -14.01
C VAL A 33 -40.11 11.55 -14.08
N SER A 34 -40.52 10.62 -14.95
CA SER A 34 -39.82 9.35 -15.16
C SER A 34 -38.37 9.58 -15.61
N LYS A 35 -38.16 10.42 -16.63
CA LYS A 35 -36.83 10.77 -17.13
C LYS A 35 -35.98 11.50 -16.08
N SER A 36 -36.59 12.38 -15.29
CA SER A 36 -35.91 13.07 -14.19
C SER A 36 -35.42 12.07 -13.14
N ARG A 37 -36.27 11.13 -12.74
CA ARG A 37 -35.92 10.06 -11.80
C ARG A 37 -34.80 9.19 -12.33
N GLU A 38 -34.85 8.82 -13.60
CA GLU A 38 -33.81 8.00 -14.24
C GLU A 38 -32.44 8.70 -14.22
N ARG A 39 -32.41 10.02 -14.50
CA ARG A 39 -31.17 10.82 -14.39
C ARG A 39 -30.66 10.89 -12.96
N ALA A 40 -31.55 11.15 -12.01
CA ALA A 40 -31.19 11.20 -10.59
C ALA A 40 -30.63 9.86 -10.10
N GLN A 41 -31.22 8.74 -10.54
CA GLN A 41 -30.73 7.41 -10.20
C GLN A 41 -29.32 7.17 -10.74
N ARG A 42 -29.05 7.52 -12.01
CA ARG A 42 -27.71 7.39 -12.60
C ARG A 42 -26.66 8.19 -11.82
N HIS A 43 -26.97 9.42 -11.43
CA HIS A 43 -26.06 10.21 -10.59
C HIS A 43 -25.84 9.61 -9.19
N ALA A 44 -26.89 9.00 -8.60
CA ALA A 44 -26.76 8.33 -7.31
C ALA A 44 -25.87 7.08 -7.42
N ASP A 45 -26.01 6.30 -8.50
CA ASP A 45 -25.21 5.11 -8.76
C ASP A 45 -23.73 5.49 -8.98
N ASP A 46 -23.45 6.54 -9.76
CA ASP A 46 -22.10 7.05 -9.99
C ASP A 46 -21.42 7.51 -8.70
N LEU A 47 -22.16 8.22 -7.85
CA LEU A 47 -21.66 8.66 -6.53
C LEU A 47 -21.40 7.47 -5.60
N ALA A 48 -22.25 6.45 -5.64
CA ALA A 48 -22.07 5.25 -4.83
C ALA A 48 -20.78 4.50 -5.23
N VAL A 49 -20.48 4.40 -6.52
CA VAL A 49 -19.22 3.82 -7.03
C VAL A 49 -18.01 4.63 -6.56
N LEU A 50 -18.07 5.97 -6.65
CA LEU A 50 -17.01 6.85 -6.17
C LEU A 50 -16.77 6.70 -4.66
N GLN A 51 -17.84 6.65 -3.87
CA GLN A 51 -17.77 6.45 -2.43
C GLN A 51 -17.21 5.07 -2.07
N TYR A 52 -17.63 4.02 -2.78
CA TYR A 52 -17.11 2.68 -2.58
C TYR A 52 -15.59 2.63 -2.80
N ALA A 53 -15.09 3.21 -3.91
CA ALA A 53 -13.67 3.28 -4.18
C ALA A 53 -12.92 4.04 -3.07
N TYR A 54 -13.44 5.19 -2.64
CA TYR A 54 -12.85 5.96 -1.54
C TYR A 54 -12.77 5.16 -0.23
N LEU A 55 -13.86 4.48 0.17
CA LEU A 55 -13.90 3.67 1.39
C LEU A 55 -12.95 2.47 1.32
N GLN A 56 -12.86 1.82 0.15
CA GLN A 56 -11.92 0.73 -0.08
C GLN A 56 -10.47 1.19 0.12
N LEU A 57 -10.08 2.31 -0.49
CA LEU A 57 -8.75 2.89 -0.31
C LEU A 57 -8.51 3.30 1.15
N GLN A 58 -9.48 3.94 1.79
CA GLN A 58 -9.37 4.36 3.18
C GLN A 58 -9.13 3.16 4.12
N GLN A 59 -9.85 2.04 3.90
CA GLN A 59 -9.66 0.81 4.68
C GLN A 59 -8.27 0.23 4.44
N ASP A 60 -7.84 0.11 3.19
CA ASP A 60 -6.54 -0.48 2.85
C ASP A 60 -5.38 0.36 3.42
N MET A 61 -5.44 1.70 3.29
CA MET A 61 -4.45 2.63 3.86
C MET A 61 -4.43 2.58 5.41
N GLY A 62 -5.59 2.43 6.04
CA GLY A 62 -5.68 2.28 7.51
C GLY A 62 -5.10 0.98 8.04
N GLN A 63 -4.99 -0.06 7.19
CA GLN A 63 -4.51 -1.39 7.56
C GLN A 63 -3.06 -1.68 7.12
N VAL A 64 -2.32 -0.66 6.66
CA VAL A 64 -0.91 -0.79 6.30
C VAL A 64 -0.10 -1.30 7.51
N ILE A 65 0.81 -2.24 7.27
CA ILE A 65 1.67 -2.82 8.30
C ILE A 65 3.15 -2.62 7.99
N ALA A 66 3.96 -2.56 9.05
CA ALA A 66 5.41 -2.66 8.96
C ALA A 66 5.81 -4.11 8.68
N TYR A 67 5.88 -4.50 7.40
CA TYR A 67 6.34 -5.82 7.01
C TYR A 67 7.75 -5.75 6.42
N GLN A 68 8.68 -6.49 7.01
CA GLN A 68 9.98 -6.74 6.40
C GLN A 68 9.99 -8.14 5.81
N ALA A 69 10.18 -8.21 4.51
CA ALA A 69 10.56 -9.43 3.83
C ALA A 69 11.87 -9.94 4.45
N SER A 70 11.86 -11.11 5.08
CA SER A 70 13.11 -11.82 5.32
C SER A 70 13.58 -12.31 3.95
N GLU A 71 14.44 -11.56 3.28
CA GLU A 71 15.20 -12.14 2.18
C GLU A 71 16.07 -13.22 2.81
N ALA A 72 15.63 -14.47 2.68
CA ALA A 72 16.55 -15.58 2.82
C ALA A 72 17.58 -15.35 1.71
N SER A 73 18.77 -14.88 2.09
CA SER A 73 19.92 -14.84 1.21
C SER A 73 19.92 -16.16 0.46
N THR A 74 19.62 -16.13 -0.85
CA THR A 74 19.75 -17.31 -1.67
C THR A 74 21.23 -17.63 -1.63
N THR A 75 21.57 -18.61 -0.79
CA THR A 75 22.90 -19.16 -0.66
C THR A 75 23.23 -19.94 -1.93
N ASP A 76 23.30 -19.25 -3.07
CA ASP A 76 23.85 -19.77 -4.32
C ASP A 76 25.37 -19.49 -4.42
N ASP A 77 25.96 -19.01 -3.31
CA ASP A 77 27.40 -18.83 -3.13
C ASP A 77 28.03 -19.94 -2.27
N LEU A 78 27.43 -21.14 -2.22
CA LEU A 78 28.01 -22.29 -1.49
C LEU A 78 29.11 -23.04 -2.28
N THR A 79 29.58 -22.55 -3.43
CA THR A 79 30.59 -23.29 -4.21
C THR A 79 31.97 -22.66 -4.33
N ASN A 80 32.27 -21.49 -3.78
CA ASN A 80 33.63 -20.95 -3.83
C ASN A 80 34.17 -20.49 -2.47
N ASN A 81 34.76 -21.46 -1.77
CA ASN A 81 35.94 -21.38 -0.91
C ASN A 81 36.55 -19.96 -0.72
N SER A 82 36.43 -19.38 0.47
CA SER A 82 37.55 -19.20 1.43
C SER A 82 37.21 -18.22 2.56
N SER A 83 37.57 -18.64 3.78
CA SER A 83 37.91 -17.81 4.96
C SER A 83 36.90 -16.77 5.49
N THR A 84 36.26 -17.15 6.60
CA THR A 84 36.05 -16.33 7.81
C THR A 84 35.53 -14.90 7.64
N ASP A 85 34.20 -14.77 7.54
CA ASP A 85 33.45 -13.81 8.36
C ASP A 85 31.99 -14.30 8.51
N PRO A 86 31.53 -14.74 9.69
CA PRO A 86 30.12 -15.02 9.93
C PRO A 86 29.35 -13.73 10.25
N GLN A 87 29.70 -12.61 9.61
CA GLN A 87 28.86 -11.43 9.63
C GLN A 87 27.69 -11.69 8.67
N ALA A 88 26.69 -12.43 9.16
CA ALA A 88 25.38 -12.51 8.53
C ALA A 88 24.88 -11.07 8.36
N THR A 89 25.10 -10.53 7.16
CA THR A 89 24.73 -9.16 6.84
C THR A 89 23.22 -9.22 6.71
N LEU A 90 22.54 -8.80 7.76
CA LEU A 90 21.08 -8.73 7.76
C LEU A 90 20.67 -7.92 6.53
N PRO A 91 19.71 -8.40 5.71
CA PRO A 91 19.26 -7.66 4.55
C PRO A 91 18.79 -6.27 5.02
N PRO A 92 19.12 -5.22 4.26
CA PRO A 92 18.71 -3.88 4.64
C PRO A 92 17.18 -3.80 4.73
N PRO A 93 16.63 -3.00 5.67
CA PRO A 93 15.19 -2.85 5.81
C PRO A 93 14.58 -2.31 4.50
N GLN A 94 13.61 -3.04 3.95
CA GLN A 94 12.83 -2.62 2.79
C GLN A 94 11.74 -1.63 3.20
N PRO A 95 11.31 -0.74 2.29
CA PRO A 95 10.19 0.16 2.55
C PRO A 95 8.88 -0.64 2.65
N PHE A 96 7.98 -0.24 3.54
CA PHE A 96 6.69 -0.92 3.73
C PHE A 96 5.67 -0.60 2.62
N MET A 97 5.97 0.43 1.84
CA MET A 97 5.16 0.95 0.75
C MET A 97 6.10 1.40 -0.37
N SER A 98 5.68 1.20 -1.62
CA SER A 98 6.34 1.73 -2.80
C SER A 98 5.37 2.61 -3.58
N VAL A 99 5.85 3.74 -4.10
CA VAL A 99 5.09 4.66 -4.95
C VAL A 99 5.95 4.98 -6.16
N ASP A 100 5.37 4.89 -7.35
CA ASP A 100 6.05 5.19 -8.63
C ASP A 100 5.31 6.24 -9.48
N GLY A 101 4.32 6.92 -8.90
CA GLY A 101 3.49 7.92 -9.54
C GLY A 101 2.23 7.34 -10.18
N GLU A 102 2.33 6.24 -10.92
CA GLU A 102 1.17 5.60 -11.56
C GLU A 102 0.53 4.51 -10.69
N SER A 103 1.29 4.02 -9.72
CA SER A 103 0.93 2.96 -8.81
C SER A 103 1.44 3.20 -7.39
N VAL A 104 0.76 2.54 -6.45
CA VAL A 104 1.21 2.40 -5.08
C VAL A 104 1.06 0.94 -4.68
N SER A 105 2.07 0.39 -4.00
CA SER A 105 2.01 -0.97 -3.45
C SER A 105 2.40 -0.97 -1.98
N PHE A 106 1.74 -1.81 -1.18
CA PHE A 106 2.04 -1.95 0.25
C PHE A 106 1.48 -3.26 0.78
N VAL A 107 1.91 -3.60 2.00
CA VAL A 107 1.44 -4.78 2.71
C VAL A 107 0.41 -4.38 3.76
N ARG A 108 -0.72 -5.10 3.84
CA ARG A 108 -1.76 -4.93 4.86
C ARG A 108 -2.17 -6.26 5.48
N PHE A 109 -2.81 -6.20 6.64
CA PHE A 109 -3.51 -7.36 7.18
C PHE A 109 -4.62 -7.82 6.24
N ALA A 110 -4.71 -9.11 5.98
CA ALA A 110 -5.80 -9.69 5.20
C ALA A 110 -7.02 -9.93 6.12
N ASP A 111 -8.22 -9.72 5.58
CA ASP A 111 -9.43 -10.10 6.29
C ASP A 111 -9.54 -11.63 6.26
N PRO A 112 -9.78 -12.31 7.39
CA PRO A 112 -9.90 -13.75 7.41
C PRO A 112 -11.05 -14.21 6.50
N ASP A 113 -10.78 -15.09 5.54
CA ASP A 113 -11.83 -15.68 4.70
C ASP A 113 -12.47 -16.86 5.44
N PRO A 114 -13.75 -16.78 5.83
CA PRO A 114 -14.42 -17.82 6.63
C PRO A 114 -14.59 -19.14 5.87
N ARG A 115 -14.38 -19.17 4.56
CA ARG A 115 -14.48 -20.40 3.74
C ARG A 115 -13.25 -21.30 3.88
N TYR A 116 -12.12 -20.77 4.38
CA TYR A 116 -10.87 -21.50 4.51
C TYR A 116 -10.49 -21.66 5.98
N GLN A 117 -10.00 -22.86 6.35
CA GLN A 117 -9.53 -23.14 7.72
C GLN A 117 -8.25 -22.38 8.07
N SER A 118 -7.43 -22.07 7.06
CA SER A 118 -6.26 -21.21 7.16
C SER A 118 -6.32 -20.22 6.01
N SER A 119 -6.51 -18.94 6.33
CA SER A 119 -6.40 -17.83 5.39
C SER A 119 -5.06 -17.13 5.61
N ALA A 120 -4.52 -16.51 4.56
CA ALA A 120 -3.37 -15.64 4.71
C ALA A 120 -3.73 -14.53 5.70
N SER A 121 -2.87 -14.25 6.67
CA SER A 121 -3.06 -13.17 7.64
C SER A 121 -2.62 -11.80 7.10
N VAL A 122 -1.91 -11.81 5.97
CA VAL A 122 -1.28 -10.64 5.35
C VAL A 122 -1.38 -10.79 3.84
N GLN A 123 -1.56 -9.67 3.14
CA GLN A 123 -1.59 -9.62 1.69
C GLN A 123 -0.90 -8.35 1.19
N ARG A 124 -0.33 -8.43 -0.02
CA ARG A 124 0.17 -7.25 -0.72
C ARG A 124 -0.93 -6.70 -1.63
N ILE A 125 -1.19 -5.41 -1.51
CA ILE A 125 -2.15 -4.69 -2.33
C ILE A 125 -1.37 -3.71 -3.21
N ALA A 126 -1.81 -3.58 -4.46
CA ALA A 126 -1.34 -2.53 -5.34
C ALA A 126 -2.53 -1.81 -5.97
N TYR A 127 -2.45 -0.50 -6.07
CA TYR A 127 -3.36 0.29 -6.88
C TYR A 127 -2.64 0.76 -8.11
N VAL A 128 -3.26 0.62 -9.27
CA VAL A 128 -2.66 0.95 -10.56
C VAL A 128 -3.68 1.71 -11.39
N PHE A 129 -3.25 2.80 -12.02
CA PHE A 129 -3.99 3.43 -13.10
C PHE A 129 -3.68 2.71 -14.42
N ALA A 130 -4.68 2.12 -15.06
CA ALA A 130 -4.53 1.46 -16.35
C ALA A 130 -5.83 1.51 -17.15
N ASN A 131 -5.74 1.74 -18.46
CA ASN A 131 -6.90 1.71 -19.37
C ASN A 131 -8.08 2.58 -18.90
N ASP A 132 -7.79 3.82 -18.50
CA ASP A 132 -8.74 4.79 -17.92
C ASP A 132 -9.50 4.25 -16.69
N GLN A 133 -8.87 3.37 -15.92
CA GLN A 133 -9.45 2.74 -14.74
C GLN A 133 -8.50 2.83 -13.55
N LEU A 134 -9.09 2.97 -12.36
CA LEU A 134 -8.39 2.71 -11.10
C LEU A 134 -8.63 1.26 -10.71
N ILE A 135 -7.56 0.49 -10.65
CA ILE A 135 -7.61 -0.94 -10.41
C ILE A 135 -6.92 -1.25 -9.08
N ARG A 136 -7.56 -2.06 -8.24
CA ARG A 136 -6.99 -2.65 -7.03
C ARG A 136 -6.59 -4.09 -7.31
N ARG A 137 -5.29 -4.35 -7.25
CA ARG A 137 -4.67 -5.68 -7.33
C ARG A 137 -4.37 -6.21 -5.95
N GLN A 138 -4.63 -7.49 -5.76
CA GLN A 138 -4.29 -8.22 -4.55
C GLN A 138 -3.41 -9.41 -4.88
N TYR A 139 -2.40 -9.63 -4.06
CA TYR A 139 -1.44 -10.72 -4.17
C TYR A 139 -1.37 -11.51 -2.85
N TYR A 140 -1.39 -12.83 -2.95
CA TYR A 140 -1.13 -13.71 -1.80
C TYR A 140 0.36 -13.81 -1.47
N THR A 141 1.25 -13.53 -2.43
CA THR A 141 2.69 -13.42 -2.12
C THR A 141 3.00 -12.02 -1.63
N ILE A 142 3.90 -11.93 -0.65
CA ILE A 142 4.31 -10.64 -0.10
C ILE A 142 5.51 -10.06 -0.85
N HIS A 143 6.36 -10.91 -1.43
CA HIS A 143 7.52 -10.50 -2.23
C HIS A 143 7.14 -10.26 -3.68
N SER A 144 7.51 -9.11 -4.25
CA SER A 144 7.23 -8.82 -5.65
C SER A 144 8.08 -9.72 -6.51
N MET A 145 7.47 -10.66 -7.24
CA MET A 145 8.19 -11.50 -8.20
C MET A 145 8.00 -10.96 -9.62
N ASN A 146 9.08 -11.00 -10.41
CA ASN A 146 9.02 -10.60 -11.82
C ASN A 146 7.98 -11.46 -12.55
N GLY A 147 6.99 -10.82 -13.19
CA GLY A 147 5.93 -11.51 -13.93
C GLY A 147 4.81 -12.10 -13.06
N GLU A 148 4.70 -11.71 -11.79
CA GLU A 148 3.64 -12.21 -10.92
C GLU A 148 2.25 -11.76 -11.37
N SER A 149 1.31 -12.72 -11.41
CA SER A 149 -0.10 -12.44 -11.67
C SER A 149 -0.84 -12.11 -10.37
N PRO A 150 -1.72 -11.09 -10.36
CA PRO A 150 -2.53 -10.79 -9.19
C PRO A 150 -3.47 -11.95 -8.89
N SER A 151 -3.64 -12.24 -7.60
CA SER A 151 -4.59 -13.24 -7.10
C SER A 151 -6.04 -12.77 -7.29
N LEU A 152 -6.26 -11.46 -7.21
CA LEU A 152 -7.54 -10.82 -7.50
C LEU A 152 -7.29 -9.44 -8.10
N ASP A 153 -8.04 -9.11 -9.16
CA ASP A 153 -7.99 -7.82 -9.83
C ASP A 153 -9.39 -7.20 -9.82
N SER A 154 -9.52 -6.04 -9.18
CA SER A 154 -10.81 -5.37 -8.94
C SER A 154 -10.79 -3.97 -9.51
N VAL A 155 -11.66 -3.71 -10.50
CA VAL A 155 -11.84 -2.36 -11.06
C VAL A 155 -12.68 -1.54 -10.07
N LEU A 156 -12.09 -0.50 -9.49
CA LEU A 156 -12.77 0.36 -8.53
C LEU A 156 -13.50 1.52 -9.20
N LEU A 157 -12.84 2.16 -10.17
CA LEU A 157 -13.41 3.28 -10.93
C LEU A 157 -13.10 3.09 -12.41
N LYS A 158 -14.05 3.50 -13.26
CA LYS A 158 -13.91 3.56 -14.73
C LYS A 158 -14.01 5.01 -15.18
N GLY A 159 -13.35 5.36 -16.28
CA GLY A 159 -13.35 6.74 -16.79
C GLY A 159 -12.49 7.68 -15.94
N VAL A 160 -11.39 7.16 -15.39
CA VAL A 160 -10.40 7.92 -14.63
C VAL A 160 -9.27 8.33 -15.56
N SER A 161 -8.92 9.61 -15.57
CA SER A 161 -7.80 10.15 -16.37
C SER A 161 -6.86 10.97 -15.49
N ALA A 162 -5.61 11.18 -15.96
CA ALA A 162 -4.59 11.95 -15.26
C ALA A 162 -4.38 11.50 -13.79
N GLY A 163 -4.43 10.18 -13.55
CA GLY A 163 -4.24 9.57 -12.24
C GLY A 163 -2.79 9.62 -11.80
N ARG A 164 -2.54 10.09 -10.58
CA ARG A 164 -1.21 10.14 -9.96
C ARG A 164 -1.26 9.87 -8.46
N TRP A 165 -0.27 9.14 -7.97
CA TRP A 165 -0.02 8.85 -6.57
C TRP A 165 1.14 9.68 -6.05
N GLN A 166 1.00 10.21 -4.84
CA GLN A 166 2.05 10.96 -4.16
C GLN A 166 2.20 10.50 -2.73
N ALA A 167 3.44 10.28 -2.32
CA ALA A 167 3.81 10.13 -0.93
C ALA A 167 3.88 11.50 -0.27
N LEU A 168 3.10 11.69 0.81
CA LEU A 168 3.16 12.88 1.65
C LEU A 168 4.30 12.69 2.66
N ILE A 169 5.49 13.05 2.21
CA ILE A 169 6.65 13.35 3.05
C ILE A 169 6.74 14.90 3.17
N PRO A 170 7.71 15.51 3.90
CA PRO A 170 7.76 16.97 4.07
C PRO A 170 7.62 17.77 2.76
N GLU A 171 8.09 17.22 1.65
CA GLU A 171 7.74 17.66 0.30
C GLU A 171 7.06 16.53 -0.46
N PRO A 172 5.80 16.69 -0.94
CA PRO A 172 5.10 15.63 -1.67
C PRO A 172 5.92 15.09 -2.84
N SER A 173 6.04 13.77 -2.94
CA SER A 173 6.85 13.11 -3.97
C SER A 173 6.06 12.06 -4.71
N ASP A 174 6.26 11.98 -6.03
CA ASP A 174 5.68 10.93 -6.87
C ASP A 174 6.46 9.61 -6.76
N GLN A 175 7.60 9.61 -6.04
CA GLN A 175 8.40 8.41 -5.82
C GLN A 175 8.65 8.17 -4.33
N PHE A 176 8.42 6.94 -3.89
CA PHE A 176 8.74 6.51 -2.55
C PHE A 176 9.20 5.04 -2.57
N PRO A 177 10.31 4.69 -1.90
CA PRO A 177 11.21 5.57 -1.13
C PRO A 177 11.99 6.53 -2.05
N ASN A 178 12.20 7.76 -1.61
CA ASN A 178 13.06 8.71 -2.32
C ASN A 178 14.53 8.41 -2.00
N THR A 179 15.40 8.41 -3.00
CA THR A 179 16.83 8.09 -2.85
C THR A 179 17.60 9.06 -1.93
N GLU A 180 16.99 10.19 -1.56
CA GLU A 180 17.53 11.16 -0.60
C GLU A 180 17.33 10.72 0.86
N GLY A 181 16.32 9.88 1.13
CA GLY A 181 15.99 9.31 2.42
C GLY A 181 16.75 8.00 2.70
N GLY A 182 18.08 8.04 2.66
CA GLY A 182 18.92 6.91 3.04
C GLY A 182 19.21 5.96 1.89
N ARG A 183 20.32 6.21 1.19
CA ARG A 183 21.07 5.11 0.56
C ARG A 183 21.34 4.09 1.66
N LEU A 184 20.82 2.89 1.48
CA LEU A 184 21.34 1.70 2.13
C LEU A 184 22.73 1.50 1.54
N ASP A 185 23.74 2.13 2.12
CA ASP A 185 25.13 1.88 1.76
C ASP A 185 25.46 0.44 2.16
N ALA A 186 25.17 -0.51 1.27
CA ALA A 186 25.57 -1.91 1.35
C ALA A 186 27.09 -2.09 1.10
N SER A 187 27.89 -1.11 1.50
CA SER A 187 29.35 -1.12 1.38
C SER A 187 29.96 -0.58 2.67
N ALA A 188 29.74 -1.28 3.78
CA ALA A 188 30.59 -1.18 4.96
C ALA A 188 31.93 -1.88 4.69
N ASN A 189 32.69 -1.34 3.73
CA ASN A 189 34.12 -1.59 3.60
C ASN A 189 34.76 -0.32 3.04
N GLN A 190 34.82 0.72 3.87
CA GLN A 190 35.84 1.74 3.69
C GLN A 190 36.39 2.17 5.03
N THR A 191 37.59 1.66 5.27
CA THR A 191 38.53 2.02 6.32
C THR A 191 38.52 3.52 6.58
N SER A 192 38.33 3.90 7.84
CA SER A 192 38.84 5.11 8.50
C SER A 192 38.93 6.38 7.65
N ARG A 193 37.91 7.24 7.74
CA ARG A 193 38.15 8.69 7.83
C ARG A 193 37.33 9.28 8.96
N VAL A 194 38.05 9.51 10.06
CA VAL A 194 37.68 10.37 11.18
C VAL A 194 37.28 11.73 10.64
N ALA A 195 36.00 12.07 10.75
CA ALA A 195 35.54 13.44 10.85
C ALA A 195 34.37 13.45 11.82
N ASN A 196 34.59 14.07 12.98
CA ASN A 196 33.58 14.33 13.99
C ASN A 196 32.37 15.03 13.36
N THR A 197 31.32 14.27 13.05
CA THR A 197 29.98 14.80 12.82
C THR A 197 29.11 14.21 13.90
N ALA A 198 28.72 15.04 14.85
CA ALA A 198 27.78 14.68 15.89
C ALA A 198 26.53 14.07 15.26
N ASN A 199 26.32 12.78 15.52
CA ASN A 199 25.04 12.14 15.74
C ASN A 199 23.88 12.66 14.85
N THR A 200 23.95 12.43 13.54
CA THR A 200 22.75 12.45 12.70
C THR A 200 22.48 11.01 12.28
N GLN A 201 21.91 10.23 13.19
CA GLN A 201 21.27 8.97 12.81
C GLN A 201 20.24 9.30 11.73
N ALA A 202 20.53 8.93 10.49
CA ALA A 202 19.58 9.07 9.40
C ALA A 202 18.28 8.36 9.81
N LYS A 203 17.23 9.14 10.06
CA LYS A 203 15.90 8.61 10.36
C LYS A 203 15.41 7.94 9.07
N ILE A 204 15.52 6.62 8.99
CA ILE A 204 15.06 5.84 7.85
C ILE A 204 13.53 5.96 7.79
N THR A 205 13.01 6.61 6.75
CA THR A 205 11.58 6.73 6.52
C THR A 205 11.09 5.49 5.79
N LEU A 206 10.53 4.54 6.53
CA LEU A 206 10.05 3.26 5.99
C LEU A 206 8.60 3.33 5.48
N LEU A 207 7.88 4.38 5.86
CA LEU A 207 6.50 4.69 5.45
C LEU A 207 6.34 6.22 5.39
N PRO A 208 5.64 6.76 4.37
CA PRO A 208 5.36 8.19 4.33
C PRO A 208 4.36 8.60 5.43
N GLU A 209 4.28 9.89 5.76
CA GLU A 209 3.35 10.40 6.77
C GLU A 209 1.89 10.37 6.27
N GLY A 210 1.73 10.38 4.95
CA GLY A 210 0.44 10.19 4.30
C GLY A 210 0.58 9.81 2.84
N MET A 211 -0.56 9.61 2.20
CA MET A 211 -0.68 9.35 0.78
C MET A 211 -1.71 10.28 0.19
N ALA A 212 -1.43 10.79 -1.00
CA ALA A 212 -2.39 11.48 -1.83
C ALA A 212 -2.55 10.76 -3.17
N VAL A 213 -3.78 10.75 -3.67
CA VAL A 213 -4.09 10.35 -5.04
C VAL A 213 -4.88 11.46 -5.70
N SER A 214 -4.44 11.88 -6.87
CA SER A 214 -5.14 12.87 -7.68
C SER A 214 -5.51 12.26 -9.02
N PHE A 215 -6.72 12.52 -9.48
CA PHE A 215 -7.20 12.04 -10.77
C PHE A 215 -8.38 12.90 -11.25
N THR A 216 -8.71 12.80 -12.53
CA THR A 216 -9.90 13.42 -13.12
C THR A 216 -10.96 12.35 -13.34
N TYR A 217 -12.18 12.60 -12.87
CA TYR A 217 -13.33 11.71 -13.01
C TYR A 217 -14.53 12.51 -13.47
N GLN A 218 -15.13 12.15 -14.61
CA GLN A 218 -16.23 12.89 -15.24
C GLN A 218 -15.93 14.40 -15.38
N ASP A 219 -14.75 14.73 -15.92
CA ASP A 219 -14.24 16.12 -16.10
C ASP A 219 -14.04 16.93 -14.81
N MET A 220 -14.15 16.30 -13.64
CA MET A 220 -13.88 16.93 -12.35
C MET A 220 -12.55 16.44 -11.76
N PRO A 221 -11.61 17.34 -11.42
CA PRO A 221 -10.40 16.96 -10.71
C PRO A 221 -10.74 16.61 -9.26
N ILE A 222 -10.31 15.43 -8.83
CA ILE A 222 -10.50 14.90 -7.48
C ILE A 222 -9.13 14.64 -6.87
N THR A 223 -8.97 14.96 -5.59
CA THR A 223 -7.81 14.57 -4.80
C THR A 223 -8.27 13.98 -3.49
N TRP A 224 -7.79 12.78 -3.18
CA TRP A 224 -8.00 12.12 -1.91
C TRP A 224 -6.68 12.03 -1.17
N GLN A 225 -6.73 12.22 0.15
CA GLN A 225 -5.56 12.21 1.00
C GLN A 225 -5.86 11.44 2.28
N TRP A 226 -4.89 10.62 2.72
CA TRP A 226 -4.97 9.84 3.95
C TRP A 226 -3.69 10.04 4.75
N ALA A 227 -3.84 10.20 6.06
CA ALA A 227 -2.71 10.12 6.97
C ALA A 227 -2.38 8.64 7.22
N LEU A 228 -1.08 8.32 7.24
CA LEU A 228 -0.59 7.00 7.60
C LEU A 228 0.00 7.08 9.00
N ALA A 229 -0.38 6.13 9.86
CA ALA A 229 0.20 6.05 11.19
C ALA A 229 1.67 5.67 11.09
N PRO A 230 2.60 6.39 11.74
CA PRO A 230 4.02 6.04 11.70
C PRO A 230 4.20 4.63 12.27
N LYS A 231 4.83 3.75 11.48
CA LYS A 231 5.18 2.39 11.90
C LYS A 231 6.68 2.34 12.15
N SER A 232 7.08 2.13 13.40
CA SER A 232 8.48 1.85 13.74
C SER A 232 8.75 0.35 13.59
N LEU A 233 9.95 0.00 13.16
CA LEU A 233 10.46 -1.35 13.37
C LEU A 233 10.79 -1.51 14.85
N ALA A 234 10.31 -2.60 15.45
CA ALA A 234 10.93 -3.07 16.69
C ALA A 234 12.35 -3.53 16.32
N VAL A 235 13.36 -2.75 16.68
CA VAL A 235 14.75 -3.19 16.67
C VAL A 235 14.89 -4.22 17.80
N GLY A 236 14.39 -5.44 17.57
CA GLY A 236 14.75 -6.57 18.42
C GLY A 236 16.26 -6.69 18.34
N SER A 237 16.93 -6.55 19.48
CA SER A 237 18.39 -6.48 19.63
C SER A 237 19.06 -7.34 18.56
N PHE A 238 19.55 -6.70 17.50
CA PHE A 238 20.50 -7.32 16.61
C PHE A 238 21.68 -7.63 17.53
N LYS A 239 21.76 -8.87 18.02
CA LYS A 239 22.91 -9.32 18.79
C LYS A 239 24.07 -9.19 17.83
N THR A 240 24.81 -8.09 17.95
CA THR A 240 26.20 -8.06 17.56
C THR A 240 26.85 -9.14 18.40
N ALA A 241 26.91 -10.36 17.87
CA ALA A 241 27.66 -11.45 18.44
C ALA A 241 29.14 -11.12 18.24
N ASN A 242 29.62 -10.12 18.97
CA ASN A 242 31.03 -9.80 19.07
C ASN A 242 31.39 -9.69 20.55
N THR A 243 31.20 -10.79 21.27
CA THR A 243 32.13 -11.15 22.33
C THR A 243 33.22 -11.98 21.67
N VAL A 244 34.23 -11.29 21.14
CA VAL A 244 35.55 -11.90 20.97
C VAL A 244 35.95 -12.35 22.37
N ASN A 245 35.98 -13.66 22.56
CA ASN A 245 36.61 -14.25 23.72
C ASN A 245 38.11 -14.06 23.51
N ASP A 246 38.65 -12.91 23.93
CA ASP A 246 40.09 -12.70 23.99
C ASP A 246 40.65 -13.62 25.08
N GLY A 247 41.01 -14.83 24.64
CA GLY A 247 41.94 -15.68 25.36
C GLY A 247 43.31 -15.02 25.37
N ASN A 248 43.52 -14.05 26.26
CA ASN A 248 44.85 -13.54 26.55
C ASN A 248 45.50 -14.43 27.62
N SER A 249 46.12 -15.52 27.18
CA SER A 249 47.12 -16.25 27.97
C SER A 249 48.50 -15.82 27.48
N ASN A 250 49.16 -14.98 28.29
CA ASN A 250 50.60 -14.63 28.35
C ASN A 250 50.65 -13.28 29.09
N ASN A 251 51.46 -13.01 30.11
CA ASN A 251 52.67 -13.61 30.65
C ASN A 251 52.82 -12.95 32.04
N ASP A 252 53.31 -13.64 33.06
CA ASP A 252 54.05 -13.01 34.16
C ASP A 252 55.10 -14.01 34.65
N ASP A 253 56.26 -13.96 33.99
CA ASP A 253 57.54 -14.30 34.60
C ASP A 253 57.86 -13.21 35.64
N ASN A 254 58.18 -13.60 36.88
CA ASN A 254 59.50 -13.39 37.49
C ASN A 254 59.49 -13.64 39.01
N GLY A 255 60.37 -14.55 39.45
CA GLY A 255 61.24 -14.25 40.59
C GLY A 255 61.12 -15.13 41.85
N GLY A 256 62.04 -16.10 41.97
CA GLY A 256 62.90 -16.15 43.16
C GLY A 256 62.91 -17.42 44.01
N ALA A 257 64.01 -18.20 43.87
CA ALA A 257 64.68 -19.07 44.85
C ALA A 257 63.88 -20.26 45.43
N GLN A 258 64.42 -21.47 45.63
CA GLN A 258 65.74 -21.81 46.16
C GLN A 258 66.05 -23.30 45.91
N ASN A 259 67.34 -23.60 45.84
CA ASN A 259 67.99 -24.91 45.63
C ASN A 259 67.48 -26.04 46.54
N ASP A 260 67.57 -27.29 46.08
CA ASP A 260 68.60 -28.22 46.59
C ASP A 260 68.68 -29.52 45.77
N ASP A 261 69.89 -30.06 45.85
CA ASP A 261 70.60 -31.05 45.05
C ASP A 261 70.35 -32.50 45.53
N ALA A 262 70.87 -33.45 44.74
CA ALA A 262 70.99 -34.90 44.90
C ALA A 262 69.73 -35.73 44.51
N GLY A 263 69.80 -36.76 43.67
CA GLY A 263 70.94 -37.55 43.20
C GLY A 263 70.66 -39.03 43.41
N GLY A 264 70.33 -39.75 42.32
CA GLY A 264 70.67 -41.16 42.09
C GLY A 264 69.95 -42.29 42.86
N GLY A 265 69.38 -43.23 42.10
CA GLY A 265 69.58 -44.66 42.34
C GLY A 265 68.38 -45.49 42.81
N VAL A 266 67.92 -46.35 41.89
CA VAL A 266 67.26 -47.68 42.04
C VAL A 266 66.07 -47.80 43.00
#